data_AF-A0A2W6E064-F1
#
_entry.id   AF-A0A2W6E064-F1
#
_cell.length_a   1.000
_cell.length_b   1.000
_cell.length_c   1.000
_cell.angle_alpha   90.00
_cell.angle_beta   90.00
_cell.angle_gamma   90.00
#
_symmetry.space_group_name_H-M   'P 1'
#
loop_
_entity.id
_entity.type
_entity.pdbx_description
1 polymer ?
#
loop_
_entity_poly.entity_id
_entity_poly.type
_entity_poly.pdbx_seq_one_letter_code
_entity_poly.pdbx_strand_id
1 'polypeptide(L)'
;MNTITGQGECTANFLFYNATDEFIGQAAHCAGTGAPTETSGCTSATMPLGTPVKIGGASKPGTLVYSSWITMVKDHEQDANTCSFNDLALVKIDPADRGKVNPSVPFFGGPTGISTTAINVGDRILTYGNSPLRAGLSPLSPKIGFSLGDEGGGWSHTCYTVTPGVPGDSGSAVLTGDGKALGVLTSLALAPVAGSNGVGDMSRELSYLNSHGGLGPVALALGTEAFHSPAP
;
A
#
# COMPACT_ATOMS: atom_id res chain seq x y z
N MET A 1 -7.46 6.72 -6.07
CA MET A 1 -6.82 8.05 -5.92
C MET A 1 -5.32 7.90 -5.93
N ASN A 2 -4.57 8.92 -6.36
CA ASN A 2 -3.10 8.87 -6.41
C ASN A 2 -2.46 9.70 -5.30
N THR A 3 -1.27 9.29 -4.89
CA THR A 3 -0.30 10.11 -4.16
C THR A 3 0.86 10.43 -5.08
N ILE A 4 1.34 11.68 -5.04
CA ILE A 4 2.52 12.12 -5.80
C ILE A 4 3.54 12.68 -4.80
N THR A 5 4.66 11.97 -4.67
CA THR A 5 5.77 12.30 -3.78
C THR A 5 7.01 12.58 -4.63
N GLY A 6 7.32 13.85 -4.88
CA GLY A 6 8.39 14.22 -5.80
C GLY A 6 8.10 13.75 -7.23
N GLN A 7 8.93 12.85 -7.76
CA GLN A 7 8.76 12.25 -9.09
C GLN A 7 7.96 10.94 -9.06
N GLY A 8 7.72 10.36 -7.88
CA GLY A 8 6.93 9.14 -7.74
C GLY A 8 5.44 9.45 -7.78
N GLU A 9 4.71 8.79 -8.67
CA GLU A 9 3.26 8.77 -8.69
C GLU A 9 2.77 7.35 -8.44
N CYS A 10 1.96 7.19 -7.39
CA CYS A 10 1.49 5.91 -6.90
C CYS A 10 -0.01 5.95 -6.61
N THR A 11 -0.61 4.77 -6.50
CA THR A 11 -1.99 4.63 -6.04
C THR A 11 -1.97 4.62 -4.51
N ALA A 12 -2.87 5.38 -3.89
CA ALA A 12 -3.04 5.32 -2.44
C ALA A 12 -3.69 4.00 -2.01
N ASN A 13 -3.35 3.47 -0.83
CA ASN A 13 -3.99 2.26 -0.27
C ASN A 13 -5.18 2.61 0.65
N PHE A 14 -5.00 2.39 1.94
CA PHE A 14 -5.99 2.47 2.99
C PHE A 14 -5.87 3.79 3.74
N LEU A 15 -6.91 4.08 4.52
CA LEU A 15 -6.84 5.12 5.53
C LEU A 15 -6.43 4.53 6.87
N PHE A 16 -5.63 5.29 7.59
CA PHE A 16 -5.20 4.97 8.95
C PHE A 16 -5.47 6.15 9.85
N TYR A 17 -5.52 5.93 11.15
CA TYR A 17 -5.66 7.00 12.12
C TYR A 17 -4.93 6.67 13.41
N ASN A 18 -4.58 7.71 14.15
CA ASN A 18 -4.20 7.61 15.57
C ASN A 18 -5.15 8.50 16.39
N ALA A 19 -4.75 8.85 17.62
CA ALA A 19 -5.57 9.69 18.49
C ALA A 19 -5.85 11.12 17.96
N THR A 20 -5.02 11.64 17.04
CA THR A 20 -5.07 13.06 16.62
C THR A 20 -5.17 13.27 15.12
N ASP A 21 -4.69 12.31 14.34
CA ASP A 21 -4.42 12.45 12.92
C ASP A 21 -5.03 11.32 12.10
N GLU A 22 -5.35 11.68 10.86
CA GLU A 22 -5.78 10.78 9.81
C GLU A 22 -4.67 10.74 8.75
N PHE A 23 -4.42 9.54 8.24
CA PHE A 23 -3.38 9.26 7.27
C PHE A 23 -3.97 8.53 6.08
N ILE A 24 -3.37 8.77 4.93
CA ILE A 24 -3.54 7.94 3.74
C ILE A 24 -2.22 7.22 3.48
N GLY A 25 -2.28 5.90 3.27
CA GLY A 25 -1.08 5.13 2.98
C GLY A 25 -0.69 5.17 1.51
N GLN A 26 0.61 5.01 1.27
CA GLN A 26 1.23 4.76 -0.03
C GLN A 26 2.35 3.72 0.13
N ALA A 27 2.91 3.24 -0.97
CA ALA A 27 4.15 2.46 -0.90
C ALA A 27 5.34 3.37 -0.56
N ALA A 28 6.28 2.89 0.26
CA ALA A 28 7.45 3.65 0.72
C ALA A 28 8.39 3.96 -0.44
N HIS A 29 8.59 3.03 -1.37
CA HIS A 29 9.39 3.25 -2.57
C HIS A 29 8.85 4.37 -3.48
N CYS A 30 7.59 4.81 -3.31
CA CYS A 30 7.05 5.96 -4.03
C CYS A 30 7.76 7.27 -3.67
N ALA A 31 8.44 7.32 -2.52
CA ALA A 31 9.33 8.41 -2.12
C ALA A 31 10.81 8.13 -2.45
N GLY A 32 11.11 7.02 -3.12
CA GLY A 32 12.46 6.64 -3.52
C GLY A 32 13.10 7.65 -4.46
N THR A 33 14.40 7.89 -4.27
CA THR A 33 15.21 8.79 -5.11
C THR A 33 16.33 8.07 -5.85
N GLY A 34 16.45 6.76 -5.65
CA GLY A 34 17.44 5.89 -6.28
C GLY A 34 17.02 5.38 -7.66
N ALA A 35 17.83 4.47 -8.21
CA ALA A 35 17.50 3.77 -9.44
C ALA A 35 16.27 2.85 -9.25
N PRO A 36 15.47 2.56 -10.31
CA PRO A 36 14.32 1.66 -10.20
C PRO A 36 14.65 0.22 -9.74
N THR A 37 15.92 -0.18 -9.77
CA THR A 37 16.41 -1.46 -9.27
C THR A 37 16.67 -1.47 -7.76
N GLU A 38 16.69 -0.30 -7.12
CA GLU A 38 16.84 -0.15 -5.68
C GLU A 38 15.51 -0.47 -5.00
N THR A 39 15.41 -1.68 -4.46
CA THR A 39 14.17 -2.27 -3.93
C THR A 39 14.25 -2.63 -2.44
N SER A 40 15.44 -2.49 -1.83
CA SER A 40 15.64 -2.77 -0.41
C SER A 40 15.43 -1.53 0.43
N GLY A 41 14.47 -1.54 1.34
CA GLY A 41 14.19 -0.41 2.21
C GLY A 41 15.31 -0.10 3.21
N CYS A 42 16.23 -1.02 3.44
CA CYS A 42 17.37 -0.84 4.35
C CYS A 42 18.56 -0.11 3.71
N THR A 43 18.59 0.03 2.39
CA THR A 43 19.74 0.61 1.67
C THR A 43 19.37 1.67 0.64
N SER A 44 18.13 1.67 0.16
CA SER A 44 17.70 2.53 -0.94
C SER A 44 17.51 3.97 -0.47
N ALA A 45 17.88 4.93 -1.32
CA ALA A 45 17.70 6.34 -1.01
C ALA A 45 16.23 6.76 -1.13
N THR A 46 15.76 7.58 -0.20
CA THR A 46 14.37 8.09 -0.14
C THR A 46 14.33 9.55 0.27
N MET A 47 13.28 10.25 -0.12
CA MET A 47 12.97 11.60 0.38
C MET A 47 12.76 11.56 1.90
N PRO A 48 13.07 12.66 2.62
CA PRO A 48 12.92 12.71 4.08
C PRO A 48 11.45 12.79 4.52
N LEU A 49 11.21 12.51 5.80
CA LEU A 49 9.94 12.87 6.46
C LEU A 49 9.74 14.40 6.40
N GLY A 50 8.48 14.83 6.39
CA GLY A 50 8.10 16.23 6.18
C GLY A 50 7.94 16.62 4.70
N THR A 51 8.29 15.74 3.77
CA THR A 51 8.07 15.92 2.33
C THR A 51 6.57 16.16 2.04
N PRO A 52 6.20 17.25 1.34
CA PRO A 52 4.84 17.45 0.87
C PRO A 52 4.44 16.39 -0.15
N VAL A 53 3.25 15.83 -0.01
CA VAL A 53 2.70 14.81 -0.92
C VAL A 53 1.38 15.33 -1.49
N LYS A 54 1.29 15.39 -2.82
CA LYS A 54 0.02 15.73 -3.46
C LYS A 54 -0.91 14.52 -3.40
N ILE A 55 -2.11 14.72 -2.85
CA ILE A 55 -3.15 13.70 -2.78
C ILE A 55 -4.22 14.05 -3.83
N GLY A 56 -4.55 13.11 -4.72
CA GLY A 56 -5.57 13.32 -5.74
C GLY A 56 -6.93 13.65 -5.13
N GLY A 57 -7.51 14.79 -5.51
CA GLY A 57 -8.78 15.28 -4.98
C GLY A 57 -8.68 16.15 -3.71
N ALA A 58 -7.52 16.20 -3.07
CA ALA A 58 -7.27 17.09 -1.93
C ALA A 58 -7.06 18.54 -2.37
N SER A 59 -7.39 19.51 -1.50
CA SER A 59 -7.15 20.93 -1.73
C SER A 59 -5.79 21.41 -1.19
N LYS A 60 -5.19 20.64 -0.30
CA LYS A 60 -3.88 20.86 0.30
C LYS A 60 -3.00 19.63 0.09
N PRO A 61 -1.67 19.79 -0.01
CA PRO A 61 -0.77 18.65 0.08
C PRO A 61 -0.89 18.02 1.48
N GLY A 62 -0.80 16.69 1.55
CA GLY A 62 -0.49 16.01 2.79
C GLY A 62 1.01 16.06 3.09
N THR A 63 1.42 15.45 4.19
CA THR A 63 2.82 15.40 4.64
C THR A 63 3.25 13.96 4.86
N LEU A 64 4.37 13.54 4.26
CA LEU A 64 4.98 12.25 4.57
C LEU A 64 5.45 12.23 6.04
N VAL A 65 4.81 11.45 6.90
CA VAL A 65 5.10 11.41 8.35
C VAL A 65 5.66 10.07 8.81
N TYR A 66 5.54 9.04 7.99
CA TYR A 66 6.17 7.75 8.21
C TYR A 66 6.59 7.11 6.89
N SER A 67 7.72 6.42 6.89
CA SER A 67 8.20 5.57 5.80
C SER A 67 8.98 4.42 6.42
N SER A 68 8.58 3.19 6.11
CA SER A 68 9.29 1.99 6.56
C SER A 68 10.77 2.01 6.19
N TRP A 69 11.11 2.53 5.00
CA TRP A 69 12.50 2.62 4.53
C TRP A 69 13.34 3.56 5.38
N ILE A 70 12.81 4.74 5.73
CA ILE A 70 13.49 5.69 6.63
C ILE A 70 13.66 5.07 8.01
N THR A 71 12.61 4.43 8.53
CA THR A 71 12.64 3.79 9.84
C THR A 71 13.64 2.64 9.90
N MET A 72 13.67 1.76 8.90
CA MET A 72 14.61 0.64 8.82
C MET A 72 16.06 1.12 8.78
N VAL A 73 16.37 2.16 7.99
CA VAL A 73 17.72 2.76 7.96
C VAL A 73 18.10 3.34 9.32
N LYS A 74 17.19 4.10 9.95
CA LYS A 74 17.39 4.71 11.27
C LYS A 74 17.65 3.66 12.36
N ASP A 75 16.91 2.56 12.32
CA ASP A 75 16.96 1.52 13.34
C ASP A 75 18.05 0.46 13.04
N HIS A 76 18.78 0.62 11.93
CA HIS A 76 19.79 -0.32 11.47
C HIS A 76 19.22 -1.74 11.30
N GLU A 77 18.06 -1.84 10.66
CA GLU A 77 17.38 -3.11 10.39
C GLU A 77 18.30 -4.09 9.63
N GLN A 78 18.30 -5.36 10.06
CA GLN A 78 19.15 -6.41 9.50
C GLN A 78 18.33 -7.62 9.03
N ASP A 79 17.05 -7.72 9.39
CA ASP A 79 16.21 -8.80 8.88
C ASP A 79 15.97 -8.64 7.38
N ALA A 80 16.47 -9.60 6.61
CA ALA A 80 16.43 -9.54 5.15
C ALA A 80 15.00 -9.45 4.61
N ASN A 81 14.05 -10.16 5.22
CA ASN A 81 12.65 -10.12 4.77
C ASN A 81 12.01 -8.76 5.04
N THR A 82 12.23 -8.21 6.24
CA THR A 82 11.77 -6.86 6.59
C THR A 82 12.32 -5.84 5.59
N CYS A 83 13.64 -5.89 5.32
CA CYS A 83 14.29 -5.01 4.34
C CYS A 83 13.72 -5.14 2.92
N SER A 84 13.36 -6.35 2.49
CA SER A 84 12.89 -6.62 1.13
C SER A 84 11.40 -6.35 0.92
N PHE A 85 10.58 -6.42 1.96
CA PHE A 85 9.12 -6.50 1.80
C PHE A 85 8.32 -5.45 2.59
N ASN A 86 8.92 -4.78 3.59
CA ASN A 86 8.23 -3.71 4.30
C ASN A 86 8.26 -2.42 3.49
N ASP A 87 7.13 -2.07 2.88
CA ASP A 87 7.03 -0.97 1.92
C ASP A 87 5.87 -0.03 2.28
N LEU A 88 5.52 0.09 3.56
CA LEU A 88 4.47 0.99 4.02
C LEU A 88 4.99 2.40 4.30
N ALA A 89 4.31 3.42 3.79
CA ALA A 89 4.48 4.80 4.19
C ALA A 89 3.13 5.48 4.47
N LEU A 90 3.11 6.42 5.42
CA LEU A 90 1.92 7.19 5.77
C LEU A 90 2.09 8.67 5.45
N VAL A 91 1.06 9.21 4.80
CA VAL A 91 0.92 10.63 4.50
C VAL A 91 -0.18 11.18 5.40
N LYS A 92 0.17 12.10 6.29
CA LYS A 92 -0.79 12.85 7.11
C LYS A 92 -1.63 13.73 6.21
N ILE A 93 -2.95 13.57 6.33
CA ILE A 93 -3.94 14.34 5.58
C ILE A 93 -4.07 15.72 6.23
N ASP A 94 -4.10 16.78 5.41
CA ASP A 94 -4.38 18.13 5.90
C ASP A 94 -5.78 18.17 6.53
N PRO A 95 -5.96 18.80 7.72
CA PRO A 95 -7.26 18.90 8.36
C PRO A 95 -8.40 19.43 7.47
N ALA A 96 -8.10 20.29 6.49
CA ALA A 96 -9.08 20.84 5.55
C ALA A 96 -9.65 19.78 4.58
N ASP A 97 -8.98 18.64 4.42
CA ASP A 97 -9.34 17.60 3.45
C ASP A 97 -9.80 16.28 4.10
N ARG A 98 -9.86 16.19 5.44
CA ARG A 98 -10.36 14.99 6.16
C ARG A 98 -11.77 14.57 5.73
N GLY A 99 -12.64 15.53 5.45
CA GLY A 99 -14.00 15.27 4.94
C GLY A 99 -14.07 14.79 3.48
N LYS A 100 -12.93 14.67 2.78
CA LYS A 100 -12.86 14.27 1.36
C LYS A 100 -12.33 12.85 1.16
N VAL A 101 -11.89 12.18 2.22
CA VAL A 101 -11.40 10.81 2.16
C VAL A 101 -12.49 9.83 2.60
N ASN A 102 -12.45 8.63 2.04
CA ASN A 102 -13.33 7.53 2.43
C ASN A 102 -12.46 6.27 2.59
N PRO A 103 -12.54 5.54 3.73
CA PRO A 103 -11.78 4.31 3.92
C PRO A 103 -12.22 3.17 2.99
N SER A 104 -13.34 3.34 2.27
CA SER A 104 -13.84 2.37 1.30
C SER A 104 -12.97 2.22 0.06
N VAL A 105 -12.58 0.97 -0.24
CA VAL A 105 -11.85 0.67 -1.47
C VAL A 105 -12.81 0.81 -2.66
N PRO A 106 -12.49 1.62 -3.69
CA PRO A 106 -13.37 1.81 -4.83
C PRO A 106 -13.79 0.48 -5.46
N PHE A 107 -15.07 0.39 -5.88
CA PHE A 107 -15.74 -0.80 -6.44
C PHE A 107 -15.98 -1.97 -5.48
N PHE A 108 -15.24 -2.07 -4.38
CA PHE A 108 -15.30 -3.22 -3.49
C PHE A 108 -15.86 -2.90 -2.10
N GLY A 109 -15.86 -1.64 -1.65
CA GLY A 109 -16.12 -1.31 -0.24
C GLY A 109 -15.02 -1.83 0.68
N GLY A 110 -15.33 -2.07 1.96
CA GLY A 110 -14.32 -2.53 2.94
C GLY A 110 -13.17 -1.53 3.14
N PRO A 111 -12.04 -1.87 3.80
CA PRO A 111 -11.75 -3.16 4.39
C PRO A 111 -12.65 -3.45 5.60
N THR A 112 -12.91 -4.72 5.86
CA THR A 112 -13.69 -5.21 7.01
C THR A 112 -12.81 -5.49 8.24
N GLY A 113 -11.50 -5.46 8.06
CA GLY A 113 -10.48 -5.73 9.08
C GLY A 113 -9.11 -5.91 8.42
N ILE A 114 -8.10 -6.30 9.20
CA ILE A 114 -6.78 -6.70 8.70
C ILE A 114 -6.75 -8.22 8.54
N SER A 115 -6.16 -8.72 7.46
CA SER A 115 -5.85 -10.14 7.32
C SER A 115 -4.66 -10.48 8.22
N THR A 116 -4.83 -11.41 9.14
CA THR A 116 -3.76 -11.84 10.07
C THR A 116 -3.39 -13.31 9.87
N THR A 117 -3.87 -13.92 8.79
CA THR A 117 -3.66 -15.33 8.46
C THR A 117 -2.97 -15.43 7.12
N ALA A 118 -2.14 -16.46 6.96
CA ALA A 118 -1.54 -16.83 5.68
C ALA A 118 -2.61 -16.95 4.59
N ILE A 119 -2.26 -16.57 3.36
CA ILE A 119 -3.13 -16.72 2.19
C ILE A 119 -2.68 -17.92 1.37
N ASN A 120 -3.62 -18.75 0.93
CA ASN A 120 -3.31 -19.96 0.18
C ASN A 120 -3.25 -19.67 -1.32
N VAL A 121 -2.50 -20.48 -2.05
CA VAL A 121 -2.53 -20.46 -3.52
C VAL A 121 -3.95 -20.67 -4.01
N GLY A 122 -4.42 -19.80 -4.90
CA GLY A 122 -5.77 -19.83 -5.45
C GLY A 122 -6.81 -19.02 -4.65
N ASP A 123 -6.47 -18.55 -3.45
CA ASP A 123 -7.35 -17.67 -2.70
C ASP A 123 -7.56 -16.36 -3.47
N ARG A 124 -8.80 -15.89 -3.45
CA ARG A 124 -9.21 -14.71 -4.20
C ARG A 124 -8.59 -13.43 -3.64
N ILE A 125 -8.11 -12.58 -4.54
CA ILE A 125 -7.57 -11.26 -4.25
C ILE A 125 -8.30 -10.20 -5.06
N LEU A 126 -8.54 -9.04 -4.45
CA LEU A 126 -9.16 -7.87 -5.05
C LEU A 126 -8.25 -6.67 -4.83
N THR A 127 -8.03 -5.86 -5.85
CA THR A 127 -7.25 -4.63 -5.71
C THR A 127 -7.76 -3.55 -6.65
N TYR A 128 -7.57 -2.30 -6.25
CA TYR A 128 -7.88 -1.14 -7.07
C TYR A 128 -6.58 -0.44 -7.44
N GLY A 129 -6.31 -0.31 -8.73
CA GLY A 129 -5.17 0.43 -9.27
C GLY A 129 -5.60 1.69 -10.01
N ASN A 130 -4.87 2.78 -9.82
CA ASN A 130 -5.12 4.06 -10.49
C ASN A 130 -3.87 4.59 -11.22
N SER A 131 -3.11 3.68 -11.82
CA SER A 131 -1.96 4.02 -12.64
C SER A 131 -2.32 5.04 -13.73
N PRO A 132 -1.52 6.12 -13.89
CA PRO A 132 -1.71 7.09 -14.97
C PRO A 132 -1.54 6.45 -16.37
N LEU A 133 -0.83 5.31 -16.47
CA LEU A 133 -0.66 4.56 -17.72
C LEU A 133 -1.97 3.98 -18.26
N ARG A 134 -3.02 3.91 -17.43
CA ARG A 134 -4.35 3.45 -17.83
C ARG A 134 -5.21 4.57 -18.42
N ALA A 135 -4.65 5.77 -18.63
CA ALA A 135 -5.32 6.93 -19.25
C ALA A 135 -6.69 7.28 -18.62
N GLY A 136 -6.87 7.00 -17.32
CA GLY A 136 -8.12 7.27 -16.60
C GLY A 136 -9.28 6.33 -16.93
N LEU A 137 -9.03 5.19 -17.59
CA LEU A 137 -10.05 4.19 -17.90
C LEU A 137 -10.52 3.44 -16.64
N SER A 138 -11.52 4.03 -15.98
CA SER A 138 -12.18 3.51 -14.77
C SER A 138 -12.55 2.01 -14.80
N PRO A 139 -13.01 1.41 -15.93
CA PRO A 139 -13.30 -0.02 -15.97
C PRO A 139 -12.09 -0.94 -15.77
N LEU A 140 -10.87 -0.44 -15.95
CA LEU A 140 -9.62 -1.20 -15.79
C LEU A 140 -8.99 -1.04 -14.40
N SER A 141 -9.59 -0.22 -13.54
CA SER A 141 -9.11 0.03 -12.18
C SER A 141 -9.44 -1.07 -11.18
N PRO A 142 -10.66 -1.67 -11.15
CA PRO A 142 -10.90 -2.84 -10.32
C PRO A 142 -10.17 -4.04 -10.91
N LYS A 143 -9.41 -4.75 -10.08
CA LYS A 143 -8.65 -5.93 -10.47
C LYS A 143 -9.03 -7.08 -9.57
N ILE A 144 -9.31 -8.20 -10.22
CA ILE A 144 -9.63 -9.46 -9.57
C ILE A 144 -8.53 -10.44 -9.95
N GLY A 145 -8.12 -11.24 -8.98
CA GLY A 145 -7.04 -12.18 -9.15
C GLY A 145 -7.06 -13.25 -8.08
N PHE A 146 -5.94 -13.97 -8.02
CA PHE A 146 -5.71 -15.02 -7.06
C PHE A 146 -4.32 -14.89 -6.45
N SER A 147 -4.18 -15.42 -5.25
CA SER A 147 -2.91 -15.55 -4.57
C SER A 147 -2.06 -16.66 -5.18
N LEU A 148 -0.76 -16.43 -5.23
CA LEU A 148 0.28 -17.42 -5.51
C LEU A 148 0.98 -17.87 -4.21
N GLY A 149 0.47 -17.46 -3.05
CA GLY A 149 0.97 -17.83 -1.72
C GLY A 149 1.85 -16.75 -1.08
N ASP A 150 2.29 -17.06 0.14
CA ASP A 150 3.17 -16.21 0.94
C ASP A 150 4.64 -16.34 0.50
N GLU A 151 5.39 -15.25 0.66
CA GLU A 151 6.83 -15.15 0.47
C GLU A 151 7.48 -14.42 1.68
N GLY A 152 8.81 -14.54 1.81
CA GLY A 152 9.56 -13.73 2.77
C GLY A 152 9.20 -14.00 4.23
N GLY A 153 8.88 -15.26 4.56
CA GLY A 153 8.42 -15.62 5.91
C GLY A 153 7.06 -15.00 6.28
N GLY A 154 6.23 -14.67 5.28
CA GLY A 154 4.92 -14.04 5.44
C GLY A 154 4.96 -12.52 5.47
N TRP A 155 6.08 -11.88 5.12
CA TRP A 155 6.15 -10.43 4.92
C TRP A 155 5.57 -9.97 3.59
N SER A 156 5.42 -10.88 2.64
CA SER A 156 4.85 -10.60 1.33
C SER A 156 3.89 -11.71 0.93
N HIS A 157 2.91 -11.35 0.11
CA HIS A 157 2.06 -12.26 -0.63
C HIS A 157 2.28 -12.00 -2.11
N THR A 158 2.32 -13.07 -2.91
CA THR A 158 2.37 -12.93 -4.35
C THR A 158 0.95 -13.05 -4.92
N CYS A 159 0.56 -12.20 -5.85
CA CYS A 159 -0.74 -12.28 -6.51
C CYS A 159 -0.64 -12.23 -8.03
N TYR A 160 -1.65 -12.77 -8.70
CA TYR A 160 -1.82 -12.70 -10.14
C TYR A 160 -3.22 -12.18 -10.46
N THR A 161 -3.29 -11.06 -11.18
CA THR A 161 -4.56 -10.37 -11.50
C THR A 161 -4.82 -10.41 -13.00
N VAL A 162 -6.10 -10.37 -13.41
CA VAL A 162 -6.51 -10.39 -14.83
C VAL A 162 -5.79 -9.31 -15.64
N THR A 163 -5.59 -8.14 -15.03
CA THR A 163 -4.68 -7.13 -15.57
C THR A 163 -3.61 -6.83 -14.50
N PRO A 164 -2.32 -7.09 -14.75
CA PRO A 164 -1.29 -6.94 -13.74
C PRO A 164 -1.19 -5.51 -13.20
N GLY A 165 -0.67 -5.36 -11.98
CA GLY A 165 -0.16 -4.08 -11.48
C GLY A 165 0.93 -3.55 -12.39
N VAL A 166 0.78 -2.31 -12.86
CA VAL A 166 1.77 -1.62 -13.70
C VAL A 166 2.35 -0.42 -12.95
N PRO A 167 3.45 0.21 -13.41
CA PRO A 167 3.96 1.42 -12.76
C PRO A 167 2.87 2.44 -12.50
N GLY A 168 2.81 2.95 -11.26
CA GLY A 168 1.73 3.81 -10.75
C GLY A 168 0.58 3.07 -10.05
N ASP A 169 0.44 1.75 -10.21
CA ASP A 169 -0.42 0.93 -9.34
C ASP A 169 0.31 0.55 -8.03
N SER A 170 1.61 0.81 -7.92
CA SER A 170 2.35 0.72 -6.66
C SER A 170 1.60 1.47 -5.55
N GLY A 171 1.55 0.88 -4.37
CA GLY A 171 0.81 1.40 -3.23
C GLY A 171 -0.66 1.01 -3.20
N SER A 172 -1.22 0.33 -4.21
CA SER A 172 -2.64 -0.04 -4.24
C SER A 172 -3.07 -0.88 -3.02
N ALA A 173 -4.27 -0.63 -2.52
CA ALA A 173 -4.91 -1.47 -1.52
C ALA A 173 -5.23 -2.85 -2.10
N VAL A 174 -4.82 -3.91 -1.40
CA VAL A 174 -5.11 -5.29 -1.75
C VAL A 174 -5.98 -5.90 -0.65
N LEU A 175 -7.12 -6.46 -1.05
CA LEU A 175 -8.10 -7.11 -0.19
C LEU A 175 -8.12 -8.62 -0.45
N THR A 176 -8.40 -9.39 0.60
CA THR A 176 -8.81 -10.79 0.51
C THR A 176 -10.22 -10.93 -0.07
N GLY A 177 -10.61 -12.14 -0.46
CA GLY A 177 -11.96 -12.42 -0.99
C GLY A 177 -13.13 -12.13 -0.03
N ASP A 178 -12.86 -12.10 1.29
CA ASP A 178 -13.79 -11.70 2.36
C ASP A 178 -13.65 -10.22 2.79
N GLY A 179 -12.83 -9.45 2.08
CA GLY A 179 -12.75 -7.99 2.21
C GLY A 179 -11.84 -7.47 3.31
N LYS A 180 -10.94 -8.29 3.85
CA LYS A 180 -9.91 -7.82 4.78
C LYS A 180 -8.73 -7.22 4.03
N ALA A 181 -8.07 -6.23 4.63
CA ALA A 181 -6.82 -5.68 4.11
C ALA A 181 -5.72 -6.75 4.16
N LEU A 182 -5.31 -7.23 3.00
CA LEU A 182 -4.17 -8.12 2.81
C LEU A 182 -2.88 -7.31 2.85
N GLY A 183 -2.84 -6.21 2.07
CA GLY A 183 -1.82 -5.18 2.23
C GLY A 183 -1.55 -4.35 1.00
N VAL A 184 -0.28 -3.97 0.81
CA VAL A 184 0.12 -2.90 -0.12
C VAL A 184 0.79 -3.49 -1.34
N LEU A 185 0.30 -3.19 -2.55
CA LEU A 185 0.92 -3.66 -3.79
C LEU A 185 2.29 -2.98 -3.99
N THR A 186 3.38 -3.74 -4.08
CA THR A 186 4.74 -3.19 -4.09
C THR A 186 5.35 -3.16 -5.50
N SER A 187 5.35 -4.28 -6.22
CA SER A 187 6.06 -4.35 -7.51
C SER A 187 5.41 -5.29 -8.51
N LEU A 188 5.83 -5.18 -9.77
CA LEU A 188 5.59 -6.14 -10.84
C LEU A 188 6.80 -7.08 -10.91
N ALA A 189 6.57 -8.35 -10.67
CA ALA A 189 7.61 -9.36 -10.76
C ALA A 189 7.79 -9.85 -12.21
N LEU A 190 9.05 -9.94 -12.65
CA LEU A 190 9.44 -10.58 -13.90
C LEU A 190 9.76 -12.08 -13.72
N ALA A 191 9.99 -12.51 -12.48
CA ALA A 191 10.26 -13.88 -12.09
C ALA A 191 9.78 -14.10 -10.64
N PRO A 192 9.45 -15.34 -10.23
CA PRO A 192 9.39 -16.56 -11.05
C PRO A 192 8.17 -16.60 -11.98
N VAL A 193 7.10 -15.86 -11.66
CA VAL A 193 5.89 -15.75 -12.48
C VAL A 193 5.81 -14.34 -13.07
N ALA A 194 6.16 -14.23 -14.35
CA ALA A 194 6.10 -12.95 -15.06
C ALA A 194 4.67 -12.39 -15.05
N GLY A 195 4.54 -11.13 -14.62
CA GLY A 195 3.24 -10.47 -14.51
C GLY A 195 2.56 -10.62 -13.16
N SER A 196 3.16 -11.35 -12.21
CA SER A 196 2.69 -11.35 -10.82
C SER A 196 3.08 -10.06 -10.10
N ASN A 197 2.41 -9.76 -8.99
CA ASN A 197 2.73 -8.64 -8.14
C ASN A 197 3.03 -9.10 -6.71
N GLY A 198 3.99 -8.43 -6.07
CA GLY A 198 4.21 -8.53 -4.63
C GLY A 198 3.22 -7.66 -3.85
N VAL A 199 2.86 -8.11 -2.66
CA VAL A 199 1.95 -7.41 -1.74
C VAL A 199 2.55 -7.50 -0.35
N GLY A 200 2.99 -6.38 0.23
CA GLY A 200 3.46 -6.35 1.63
C GLY A 200 2.34 -6.75 2.59
N ASP A 201 2.64 -7.49 3.65
CA ASP A 201 1.66 -7.95 4.63
C ASP A 201 1.25 -6.81 5.56
N MET A 202 -0.03 -6.39 5.50
CA MET A 202 -0.54 -5.25 6.26
C MET A 202 -0.40 -5.43 7.77
N SER A 203 -0.57 -6.65 8.28
CA SER A 203 -0.49 -6.91 9.71
C SER A 203 0.93 -6.68 10.23
N ARG A 204 1.94 -7.12 9.49
CA ARG A 204 3.35 -6.95 9.82
C ARG A 204 3.83 -5.53 9.61
N GLU A 205 3.49 -4.92 8.48
CA GLU A 205 3.86 -3.53 8.19
C GLU A 205 3.29 -2.56 9.23
N LEU A 206 2.01 -2.72 9.58
CA LEU A 206 1.37 -1.89 10.62
C LEU A 206 1.94 -2.19 12.02
N SER A 207 2.30 -3.44 12.33
CA SER A 207 2.97 -3.78 13.58
C SER A 207 4.36 -3.14 13.68
N TYR A 208 5.12 -3.15 12.58
CA TYR A 208 6.44 -2.51 12.50
C TYR A 208 6.32 -1.00 12.67
N LEU A 209 5.38 -0.37 11.96
CA LEU A 209 5.06 1.05 12.14
C LEU A 209 4.74 1.38 13.60
N ASN A 210 3.85 0.62 14.23
CA ASN A 210 3.45 0.87 15.62
C ASN A 210 4.60 0.70 16.62
N SER A 211 5.56 -0.17 16.33
CA SER A 211 6.69 -0.43 17.21
C SER A 211 7.85 0.56 17.02
N HIS A 212 8.03 1.08 15.80
CA HIS A 212 9.24 1.82 15.40
C HIS A 212 8.97 3.24 14.88
N GLY A 213 7.75 3.53 14.43
CA GLY A 213 7.39 4.73 13.67
C GLY A 213 7.18 6.00 14.50
N GLY A 214 7.00 5.88 15.82
CA GLY A 214 6.89 7.03 16.73
C GLY A 214 5.62 7.87 16.57
N LEU A 215 4.58 7.36 15.88
CA LEU A 215 3.29 8.04 15.69
C LEU A 215 2.25 7.74 16.78
N GLY A 216 2.64 7.02 17.83
CA GLY A 216 1.71 6.38 18.76
C GLY A 216 0.93 5.23 18.09
N PRO A 217 -0.10 4.68 18.76
CA PRO A 217 -0.92 3.62 18.18
C PRO A 217 -1.69 4.10 16.95
N VAL A 218 -1.35 3.52 15.80
CA VAL A 218 -2.01 3.70 14.51
C VAL A 218 -2.85 2.47 14.20
N ALA A 219 -4.09 2.69 13.78
CA ALA A 219 -5.04 1.67 13.38
C ALA A 219 -5.50 1.88 11.93
N LEU A 220 -5.87 0.77 11.27
CA LEU A 220 -6.55 0.78 9.98
C LEU A 220 -7.99 1.30 10.16
N ALA A 221 -8.41 2.26 9.33
CA ALA A 221 -9.81 2.66 9.24
C ALA A 221 -10.61 1.63 8.44
N LEU A 222 -11.74 1.19 8.98
CA LEU A 222 -12.65 0.27 8.31
C LEU A 222 -13.52 1.00 7.28
N GLY A 223 -13.89 0.30 6.21
CA GLY A 223 -14.75 0.84 5.15
C GLY A 223 -16.09 1.34 5.68
N THR A 224 -16.60 2.43 5.08
CA THR A 224 -17.95 2.96 5.37
C THR A 224 -19.01 2.38 4.44
N GLU A 225 -18.62 1.99 3.24
CA GLU A 225 -19.40 1.17 2.31
C GLU A 225 -19.16 -0.31 2.59
N ALA A 226 -20.25 -1.09 2.60
CA ALA A 226 -20.20 -2.53 2.82
C ALA A 226 -19.30 -3.20 1.79
N PHE A 227 -18.58 -4.24 2.22
CA PHE A 227 -17.77 -5.01 1.29
C PHE A 227 -18.66 -5.79 0.32
N HIS A 228 -18.32 -5.68 -0.97
CA HIS A 228 -18.96 -6.39 -2.06
C HIS A 228 -17.89 -7.10 -2.87
N SER A 229 -17.94 -8.44 -2.83
CA SER A 229 -17.12 -9.29 -3.68
C SER A 229 -17.84 -9.44 -5.03
N PRO A 230 -17.30 -8.94 -6.17
CA PRO A 230 -17.92 -9.20 -7.48
C PRO A 230 -18.10 -10.70 -7.73
N ALA A 231 -19.12 -11.08 -8.50
CA ALA A 231 -19.21 -12.46 -8.98
C ALA A 231 -17.93 -12.82 -9.77
N PRO A 232 -17.45 -14.08 -9.68
CA PRO A 232 -16.31 -14.54 -10.47
C PRO A 232 -16.56 -14.45 -11.99
#